data_AF-A0A8J2LTX8-F1
#
_entry.id   AF-A0A8J2LTX8-F1
#
_cell.length_a   1.000
_cell.length_b   1.000
_cell.length_c   1.000
_cell.angle_alpha   90.00
_cell.angle_beta   90.00
_cell.angle_gamma   90.00
#
_symmetry.space_group_name_H-M   'P 1'
#
loop_
_entity.id
_entity.type
_entity.pdbx_description
1 polymer ?
#
loop_
_entity_poly.entity_id
_entity_poly.type
_entity_poly.pdbx_seq_one_letter_code
_entity_poly.pdbx_strand_id
1 'polypeptide(L)'
;MTEIDMMNRRWQHSTFTPHCIGLGSGTRPRTNLVSSGHGMSVNGTGCDIMGQICEISDGLYLSGARAIKISKLRELGITCIVNVTIELPNLPIDNVEYVKISIDDSPFANLGYYFDRVADKIEDVRRRGGKCLVHCVAGVSRSASLCIAYLIKYKRMSLRKAYQHVKSRRHIIRPNPGFFRQLVEFEGRLLGSNSVTMVWNAAAGGHIPDLYEPEYNNTMSFLTKYGHGHPERSPASYSHRR
;
A
#
# COMPACT_ATOMS: atom_id res chain seq x y z
N MET A 1 20.51 -10.88 -14.19
CA MET A 1 19.16 -10.89 -13.62
C MET A 1 19.34 -11.07 -12.12
N THR A 2 18.98 -10.07 -11.32
CA THR A 2 19.35 -10.04 -9.90
C THR A 2 18.39 -10.91 -9.07
N GLU A 3 18.82 -11.41 -7.92
CA GLU A 3 17.98 -12.16 -6.97
C GLU A 3 16.70 -11.36 -6.57
N ILE A 4 16.81 -10.03 -6.60
CA ILE A 4 15.71 -9.07 -6.40
C ILE A 4 14.65 -9.16 -7.53
N ASP A 5 15.06 -9.40 -8.77
CA ASP A 5 14.14 -9.59 -9.91
C ASP A 5 13.40 -10.93 -9.86
N MET A 6 14.01 -11.95 -9.24
CA MET A 6 13.40 -13.28 -9.08
C MET A 6 12.39 -13.31 -7.93
N MET A 7 12.64 -12.60 -6.83
CA MET A 7 11.71 -12.50 -5.69
C MET A 7 10.50 -11.59 -5.99
N ASN A 8 10.66 -10.55 -6.82
CA ASN A 8 9.55 -9.70 -7.25
C ASN A 8 8.51 -10.44 -8.11
N ARG A 9 8.91 -11.47 -8.87
CA ARG A 9 7.97 -12.32 -9.61
C ARG A 9 7.08 -13.16 -8.70
N ARG A 10 7.57 -13.54 -7.52
CA ARG A 10 6.80 -14.37 -6.57
C ARG A 10 5.64 -13.61 -5.91
N TRP A 11 5.71 -12.27 -5.86
CA TRP A 11 4.61 -11.41 -5.40
C TRP A 11 3.65 -10.96 -6.51
N GLN A 12 4.08 -10.95 -7.79
CA GLN A 12 3.20 -10.66 -8.92
C GLN A 12 2.12 -11.76 -9.13
N HIS A 13 2.43 -13.00 -8.79
CA HIS A 13 1.52 -14.14 -8.96
C HIS A 13 0.57 -14.41 -7.77
N SER A 14 0.60 -13.60 -6.71
CA SER A 14 -0.40 -13.63 -5.63
C SER A 14 -1.44 -12.52 -5.77
N THR A 15 -1.75 -12.15 -7.02
CA THR A 15 -2.88 -11.29 -7.35
C THR A 15 -3.97 -12.16 -7.97
N PHE A 16 -5.11 -12.25 -7.29
CA PHE A 16 -6.35 -12.72 -7.90
C PHE A 16 -6.74 -11.68 -8.96
N THR A 17 -6.33 -11.90 -10.20
CA THR A 17 -6.82 -11.14 -11.36
C THR A 17 -8.11 -11.80 -11.86
N PRO A 18 -9.25 -11.10 -11.93
CA PRO A 18 -10.38 -11.59 -12.69
C PRO A 18 -10.02 -11.48 -14.18
N HIS A 19 -9.96 -12.62 -14.87
CA HIS A 19 -9.85 -12.67 -16.32
C HIS A 19 -11.08 -12.02 -16.96
N CYS A 20 -10.91 -10.85 -17.59
CA CYS A 20 -11.85 -10.35 -18.57
C CYS A 20 -11.68 -11.15 -19.87
N ILE A 21 -12.71 -11.92 -20.22
CA ILE A 21 -12.81 -12.64 -21.49
C ILE A 21 -13.06 -11.58 -22.58
N GLY A 22 -12.12 -11.48 -23.53
CA GLY A 22 -12.27 -10.66 -24.72
C GLY A 22 -13.26 -11.28 -25.70
N LEU A 23 -14.28 -10.51 -26.07
CA LEU A 23 -15.07 -10.75 -27.28
C LEU A 23 -14.60 -9.77 -28.35
N GLY A 24 -13.79 -10.25 -29.29
CA GLY A 24 -13.79 -9.73 -30.67
C GLY A 24 -15.08 -10.19 -31.37
N SER A 25 -15.59 -9.57 -32.42
CA SER A 25 -15.00 -8.70 -33.42
C SER A 25 -16.14 -7.92 -34.10
N GLY A 26 -15.92 -6.64 -34.41
CA GLY A 26 -16.82 -5.86 -35.26
C GLY A 26 -16.40 -5.93 -36.73
N THR A 27 -17.34 -5.72 -37.65
CA THR A 27 -17.01 -5.15 -38.97
C THR A 27 -18.04 -4.09 -39.40
N ARG A 28 -17.48 -3.05 -40.06
CA ARG A 28 -18.09 -2.01 -40.92
C ARG A 28 -18.53 -0.69 -40.25
N PRO A 29 -18.60 0.43 -41.01
CA PRO A 29 -17.49 1.02 -41.78
C PRO A 29 -17.35 2.55 -41.52
N ARG A 30 -16.23 3.11 -42.01
CA ARG A 30 -15.85 4.53 -41.94
C ARG A 30 -16.91 5.47 -42.53
N THR A 31 -17.19 6.57 -41.82
CA THR A 31 -17.57 7.85 -42.42
C THR A 31 -16.80 8.98 -41.74
N ASN A 32 -16.27 9.89 -42.56
CA ASN A 32 -15.55 11.09 -42.13
C ASN A 32 -16.56 12.15 -41.66
N LEU A 33 -16.41 12.66 -40.44
CA LEU A 33 -16.96 13.95 -40.06
C LEU A 33 -15.89 14.74 -39.30
N VAL A 34 -15.51 15.88 -39.87
CA VAL A 34 -14.64 16.87 -39.23
C VAL A 34 -15.53 17.73 -38.33
N SER A 35 -15.25 17.78 -37.03
CA SER A 35 -15.60 18.94 -36.21
C SER A 35 -14.74 19.02 -34.96
N SER A 36 -14.14 20.19 -34.82
CA SER A 36 -13.54 20.84 -33.65
C SER A 36 -14.03 20.39 -32.27
N GLY A 37 -13.08 20.16 -31.35
CA GLY A 37 -13.37 20.03 -29.92
C GLY A 37 -12.19 19.49 -29.12
N HIS A 38 -11.39 20.40 -28.55
CA HIS A 38 -10.47 20.23 -27.42
C HIS A 38 -10.26 18.79 -26.91
N GLY A 39 -9.22 18.13 -27.44
CA GLY A 39 -8.73 16.87 -26.91
C GLY A 39 -8.14 17.06 -25.51
N MET A 40 -8.90 16.71 -24.48
CA MET A 40 -8.33 16.32 -23.21
C MET A 40 -7.54 15.04 -23.45
N SER A 41 -6.23 15.19 -23.59
CA SER A 41 -5.29 14.08 -23.68
C SER A 41 -5.35 13.30 -22.36
N VAL A 42 -6.09 12.20 -22.36
CA VAL A 42 -5.98 11.14 -21.36
C VAL A 42 -4.67 10.40 -21.61
N ASN A 43 -3.56 10.98 -21.18
CA ASN A 43 -2.27 10.29 -21.15
C ASN A 43 -2.27 9.26 -20.02
N GLY A 44 -2.72 8.05 -20.36
CA GLY A 44 -2.61 6.83 -19.56
C GLY A 44 -1.18 6.30 -19.49
N THR A 45 -0.22 7.09 -19.00
CA THR A 45 1.01 6.54 -18.43
C THR A 45 0.75 6.30 -16.96
N GLY A 46 0.35 5.09 -16.61
CA GLY A 46 0.25 4.66 -15.21
C GLY A 46 1.59 4.92 -14.52
N CYS A 47 1.64 5.94 -13.66
CA CYS A 47 2.85 6.31 -12.96
C CYS A 47 3.20 5.17 -12.01
N ASP A 48 4.34 4.51 -12.22
CA ASP A 48 4.75 3.33 -11.44
C ASP A 48 5.03 3.71 -9.97
N ILE A 49 4.00 3.64 -9.13
CA ILE A 49 4.05 4.03 -7.71
C ILE A 49 5.04 3.18 -6.89
N MET A 50 5.32 1.96 -7.34
CA MET A 50 6.31 1.08 -6.71
C MET A 50 7.74 1.59 -6.94
N GLY A 51 7.97 2.35 -8.01
CA GLY A 51 9.25 3.00 -8.32
C GLY A 51 9.40 4.42 -7.73
N GLN A 52 8.43 4.91 -6.96
CA GLN A 52 8.41 6.29 -6.44
C GLN A 52 8.79 6.40 -4.97
N ILE A 53 9.44 7.51 -4.63
CA ILE A 53 9.64 8.02 -3.27
C ILE A 53 8.62 9.14 -3.06
N CYS A 54 7.73 9.00 -2.09
CA CYS A 54 6.66 9.95 -1.84
C CYS A 54 7.00 10.80 -0.60
N GLU A 55 6.92 12.12 -0.73
CA GLU A 55 6.97 13.00 0.44
C GLU A 55 5.65 12.92 1.20
N ILE A 56 5.74 12.57 2.48
CA ILE A 56 4.58 12.42 3.37
C ILE A 56 4.32 13.72 4.12
N SER A 57 5.36 14.32 4.68
CA SER A 57 5.32 15.64 5.31
C SER A 57 6.69 16.28 5.17
N ASP A 58 6.80 17.56 5.53
CA ASP A 58 8.08 18.28 5.59
C ASP A 58 9.18 17.43 6.26
N GLY A 59 10.22 17.11 5.48
CA GLY A 59 11.37 16.31 5.93
C GLY A 59 11.15 14.79 6.06
N LEU A 60 9.99 14.24 5.69
CA LEU A 60 9.67 12.81 5.80
C LEU A 60 9.22 12.21 4.46
N TYR A 61 9.92 11.16 4.03
CA TYR A 61 9.66 10.43 2.79
C TYR A 61 9.35 8.95 3.05
N LEU A 62 8.55 8.34 2.18
CA LEU A 62 8.19 6.93 2.21
C LEU A 62 8.42 6.30 0.83
N SER A 63 9.05 5.13 0.79
CA SER A 63 9.13 4.34 -0.44
C SER A 63 9.11 2.81 -0.22
N GLY A 64 8.99 2.08 -1.32
CA GLY A 64 9.47 0.70 -1.40
C GLY A 64 10.94 0.67 -1.81
N ALA A 65 11.58 -0.50 -1.68
CA ALA A 65 12.98 -0.71 -1.99
C ALA A 65 13.31 -0.47 -3.47
N ARG A 66 12.38 -0.77 -4.39
CA ARG A 66 12.57 -0.59 -5.84
C ARG A 66 12.81 0.88 -6.23
N ALA A 67 12.30 1.82 -5.45
CA ALA A 67 12.47 3.25 -5.70
C ALA A 67 13.83 3.79 -5.26
N ILE A 68 14.60 3.01 -4.47
CA ILE A 68 15.81 3.49 -3.83
C ILE A 68 16.99 3.43 -4.80
N LYS A 69 17.47 4.61 -5.19
CA LYS A 69 18.68 4.80 -6.02
C LYS A 69 19.52 5.89 -5.38
N ILE A 70 20.84 5.69 -5.27
CA ILE A 70 21.75 6.66 -4.63
C ILE A 70 21.61 8.06 -5.25
N SER A 71 21.52 8.14 -6.58
CA SER A 71 21.30 9.42 -7.29
C SER A 71 20.03 10.13 -6.84
N LYS A 72 18.91 9.40 -6.72
CA LYS A 72 17.62 9.96 -6.28
C LYS A 72 17.66 10.40 -4.82
N LEU A 73 18.32 9.65 -3.95
CA LEU A 73 18.48 10.00 -2.54
C LEU A 73 19.31 11.28 -2.36
N ARG A 74 20.39 11.42 -3.14
CA ARG A 74 21.23 12.64 -3.16
C ARG A 74 20.47 13.84 -3.70
N GLU A 75 19.73 13.68 -4.80
CA GLU A 75 18.88 14.74 -5.38
C GLU A 75 17.83 15.23 -4.38
N LEU A 76 17.20 14.32 -3.64
CA LEU A 76 16.23 14.66 -2.61
C LEU A 76 16.88 15.28 -1.36
N GLY A 77 18.19 15.15 -1.19
CA GLY A 77 18.92 15.59 0.01
C GLY A 77 18.59 14.74 1.24
N ILE A 78 18.41 13.42 1.08
CA ILE A 78 18.15 12.51 2.20
C ILE A 78 19.40 12.42 3.08
N THR A 79 19.22 12.70 4.38
CA THR A 79 20.28 12.67 5.40
C THR A 79 20.10 11.54 6.40
N CYS A 80 18.93 10.89 6.43
CA CYS A 80 18.67 9.72 7.28
C CYS A 80 17.82 8.68 6.55
N ILE A 81 18.14 7.40 6.72
CA ILE A 81 17.38 6.27 6.17
C ILE A 81 16.97 5.31 7.30
N VAL A 82 15.67 5.11 7.45
CA VAL A 82 15.08 4.07 8.28
C VAL A 82 14.73 2.87 7.40
N ASN A 83 15.51 1.81 7.52
CA ASN A 83 15.34 0.55 6.78
C ASN A 83 14.61 -0.47 7.66
N VAL A 84 13.36 -0.77 7.31
CA VAL A 84 12.44 -1.60 8.08
C VAL A 84 12.25 -2.94 7.36
N THR A 85 13.36 -3.65 7.18
CA THR A 85 13.42 -4.95 6.52
C THR A 85 14.35 -5.87 7.29
N ILE A 86 14.13 -7.18 7.23
CA ILE A 86 15.12 -8.19 7.61
C ILE A 86 16.10 -8.39 6.43
N GLU A 87 15.51 -8.45 5.24
CA GLU A 87 16.05 -9.00 4.01
C GLU A 87 17.01 -8.07 3.24
N LEU A 88 16.90 -6.74 3.39
CA LEU A 88 17.70 -5.79 2.59
C LEU A 88 18.78 -5.10 3.41
N PRO A 89 20.06 -5.11 3.01
CA PRO A 89 21.09 -4.33 3.69
C PRO A 89 20.87 -2.83 3.49
N ASN A 90 21.56 -2.02 4.29
CA ASN A 90 21.65 -0.58 4.03
C ASN A 90 22.58 -0.35 2.82
N LEU A 91 22.25 0.64 2.00
CA LEU A 91 23.15 1.08 0.94
C LEU A 91 24.32 1.88 1.55
N PRO A 92 25.56 1.74 1.06
CA PRO A 92 26.69 2.52 1.55
C PRO A 92 26.64 3.93 0.92
N ILE A 93 25.89 4.84 1.55
CA ILE A 93 25.82 6.25 1.13
C ILE A 93 26.50 7.10 2.19
N ASP A 94 27.51 7.86 1.76
CA ASP A 94 28.26 8.78 2.62
C ASP A 94 27.36 9.86 3.20
N ASN A 95 27.67 10.28 4.43
CA ASN A 95 26.97 11.36 5.14
C ASN A 95 25.46 11.11 5.35
N VAL A 96 25.03 9.84 5.40
CA VAL A 96 23.66 9.44 5.73
C VAL A 96 23.64 8.65 7.02
N GLU A 97 22.74 9.02 7.94
CA GLU A 97 22.49 8.30 9.17
C GLU A 97 21.53 7.12 8.92
N TYR A 98 21.80 5.95 9.52
CA TYR A 98 20.96 4.76 9.31
C TYR A 98 20.29 4.28 10.59
N VAL A 99 19.02 3.89 10.47
CA VAL A 99 18.31 3.10 11.48
C VAL A 99 17.82 1.82 10.83
N LYS A 100 18.40 0.69 11.24
CA LYS A 100 17.99 -0.64 10.78
C LYS A 100 17.01 -1.26 11.78
N ILE A 101 15.86 -1.72 11.28
CA ILE A 101 14.85 -2.45 12.05
C ILE A 101 14.56 -3.76 11.31
N SER A 102 15.10 -4.85 11.84
CA SER A 102 14.93 -6.19 11.28
C SER A 102 13.63 -6.80 11.78
N ILE A 103 12.53 -6.52 11.06
CA ILE A 103 11.20 -7.06 11.35
C ILE A 103 10.50 -7.48 10.05
N ASP A 104 9.77 -8.59 10.11
CA ASP A 104 8.96 -9.10 9.03
C ASP A 104 7.63 -8.33 8.91
N ASP A 105 6.96 -8.49 7.79
CA ASP A 105 5.64 -7.87 7.55
C ASP A 105 4.51 -8.79 8.01
N SER A 106 4.57 -9.19 9.28
CA SER A 106 3.62 -10.12 9.89
C SER A 106 2.71 -9.40 10.88
N PRO A 107 1.41 -9.76 10.95
CA PRO A 107 0.52 -9.23 11.97
C PRO A 107 0.91 -9.62 13.41
N PHE A 108 1.81 -10.59 13.57
CA PHE A 108 2.32 -11.02 14.89
C PHE A 108 3.60 -10.30 15.29
N ALA A 109 4.23 -9.55 14.38
CA ALA A 109 5.48 -8.86 14.66
C ALA A 109 5.24 -7.60 15.49
N ASN A 110 6.09 -7.33 16.48
CA ASN A 110 5.98 -6.17 17.36
C ASN A 110 6.67 -4.93 16.75
N LEU A 111 6.03 -4.31 15.77
CA LEU A 111 6.52 -3.05 15.19
C LEU A 111 6.33 -1.87 16.14
N GLY A 112 5.31 -1.93 17.00
CA GLY A 112 4.92 -0.90 17.96
C GLY A 112 6.02 -0.55 18.96
N TYR A 113 6.86 -1.52 19.31
CA TYR A 113 8.08 -1.30 20.10
C TYR A 113 8.99 -0.20 19.52
N TYR A 114 8.98 -0.01 18.19
CA TYR A 114 9.83 0.96 17.51
C TYR A 114 9.16 2.31 17.25
N PHE A 115 7.86 2.46 17.49
CA PHE A 115 7.10 3.67 17.12
C PHE A 115 7.67 4.94 17.73
N ASP A 116 7.89 4.97 19.05
CA ASP A 116 8.47 6.13 19.72
C ASP A 116 9.87 6.44 19.20
N ARG A 117 10.77 5.45 19.20
CA ARG A 117 12.17 5.64 18.78
C ARG A 117 12.30 6.15 17.35
N VAL A 118 11.50 5.61 16.42
CA VAL A 118 11.55 6.01 15.00
C VAL A 118 10.90 7.38 14.80
N ALA A 119 9.75 7.64 15.42
CA ALA A 119 9.12 8.94 15.35
C ALA A 119 10.07 10.04 15.88
N ASP A 120 10.76 9.78 17.00
CA ASP A 120 11.70 10.72 17.60
C ASP A 120 12.90 10.96 16.69
N LYS A 121 13.38 9.90 16.04
CA LYS A 121 14.47 10.03 15.06
C LYS A 121 14.07 10.89 13.86
N ILE A 122 12.88 10.67 13.31
CA ILE A 122 12.35 11.45 12.18
C ILE A 122 12.26 12.93 12.58
N GLU A 123 11.73 13.21 13.77
CA GLU A 123 11.61 14.59 14.26
C GLU A 123 12.98 15.25 14.49
N ASP A 124 13.95 14.55 15.10
CA ASP A 124 15.32 15.03 15.28
C ASP A 124 15.95 15.44 13.95
N VAL A 125 15.87 14.56 12.94
CA VAL A 125 16.41 14.81 11.60
C VAL A 125 15.74 16.05 10.99
N ARG A 126 14.41 16.15 11.07
CA ARG A 126 13.65 17.29 10.55
C ARG A 126 14.05 18.61 11.23
N ARG A 127 14.21 18.61 12.57
CA ARG A 127 14.61 19.80 13.35
C ARG A 127 16.01 20.29 13.00
N ARG A 128 16.91 19.38 12.61
CA ARG A 128 18.25 19.72 12.11
C ARG A 128 18.25 20.17 10.63
N GLY A 129 17.08 20.34 10.01
CA GLY A 129 16.95 20.69 8.59
C GLY A 129 17.24 19.54 7.63
N GLY A 130 17.35 18.31 8.14
CA GLY A 130 17.57 17.11 7.36
C GLY A 130 16.28 16.48 6.83
N LYS A 131 16.45 15.40 6.06
CA LYS A 131 15.33 14.64 5.45
C LYS A 131 15.49 13.16 5.73
N CYS A 132 14.42 12.55 6.23
CA CYS A 132 14.36 11.14 6.57
C CYS A 132 13.56 10.35 5.54
N LEU A 133 14.12 9.25 5.04
CA LEU A 133 13.41 8.25 4.25
C LEU A 133 13.11 7.03 5.11
N VAL A 134 11.83 6.63 5.19
CA VAL A 134 11.41 5.36 5.78
C VAL A 134 11.01 4.40 4.67
N HIS A 135 11.66 3.24 4.59
CA HIS A 135 11.36 2.25 3.57
C HIS A 135 11.23 0.83 4.12
N CYS A 136 10.47 0.02 3.39
CA CYS A 136 10.49 -1.44 3.52
C CYS A 136 10.66 -2.05 2.12
N VAL A 137 10.19 -3.28 1.88
CA VAL A 137 10.25 -3.88 0.54
C VAL A 137 9.29 -3.21 -0.44
N ALA A 138 7.98 -3.23 -0.17
CA ALA A 138 6.97 -2.69 -1.09
C ALA A 138 6.61 -1.23 -0.82
N GLY A 139 6.93 -0.72 0.37
CA GLY A 139 6.45 0.60 0.81
C GLY A 139 4.93 0.61 1.05
N VAL A 140 4.39 -0.49 1.59
CA VAL A 140 2.94 -0.71 1.76
C VAL A 140 2.54 -0.76 3.24
N SER A 141 3.23 -1.57 4.05
CA SER A 141 2.80 -1.87 5.43
C SER A 141 3.80 -1.40 6.50
N ARG A 142 4.98 -2.05 6.64
CA ARG A 142 6.01 -1.71 7.65
C ARG A 142 6.38 -0.21 7.67
N SER A 143 6.86 0.34 6.55
CA SER A 143 7.28 1.74 6.48
C SER A 143 6.11 2.72 6.62
N ALA A 144 4.96 2.40 6.03
CA ALA A 144 3.75 3.21 6.17
C ALA A 144 3.30 3.33 7.63
N SER A 145 3.34 2.23 8.39
CA SER A 145 2.98 2.21 9.80
C SER A 145 3.86 3.14 10.63
N LEU A 146 5.17 3.17 10.37
CA LEU A 146 6.09 4.06 11.07
C LEU A 146 5.89 5.54 10.70
N CYS A 147 5.59 5.84 9.43
CA CYS A 147 5.21 7.20 9.04
C CYS A 147 3.90 7.65 9.72
N ILE A 148 2.91 6.76 9.81
CA ILE A 148 1.64 7.04 10.51
C ILE A 148 1.90 7.30 12.01
N ALA A 149 2.73 6.48 12.66
CA ALA A 149 3.12 6.69 14.06
C ALA A 149 3.78 8.05 14.28
N TYR A 150 4.67 8.49 13.37
CA TYR A 150 5.27 9.83 13.42
C TYR A 150 4.20 10.94 13.37
N LEU A 151 3.23 10.84 12.44
CA LEU A 151 2.16 11.83 12.31
C LEU A 151 1.26 11.89 13.54
N ILE A 152 0.97 10.75 14.17
CA ILE A 152 0.23 10.71 15.44
C ILE A 152 1.01 11.43 16.53
N LYS A 153 2.29 11.08 16.73
CA LYS A 153 3.10 11.62 17.83
C LYS A 153 3.39 13.11 17.67
N TYR A 154 3.91 13.51 16.51
CA TYR A 154 4.47 14.85 16.30
C TYR A 154 3.57 15.82 15.56
N LYS A 155 2.61 15.32 14.78
CA LYS A 155 1.59 16.17 14.12
C LYS A 155 0.24 16.13 14.85
N ARG A 156 0.15 15.36 15.95
CA ARG A 156 -1.07 15.21 16.78
C ARG A 156 -2.30 14.83 15.95
N MET A 157 -2.08 14.11 14.85
CA MET A 157 -3.16 13.61 14.00
C MET A 157 -3.78 12.39 14.67
N SER A 158 -5.10 12.27 14.61
CA SER A 158 -5.75 11.00 14.90
C SER A 158 -5.29 9.92 13.91
N LEU A 159 -5.28 8.65 14.31
CA LEU A 159 -4.87 7.53 13.46
C LEU A 159 -5.63 7.53 12.13
N ARG A 160 -6.94 7.76 12.16
CA ARG A 160 -7.76 7.87 10.95
C ARG A 160 -7.24 8.96 9.99
N LYS A 161 -6.97 10.16 10.52
CA LYS A 161 -6.46 11.29 9.73
C LYS A 161 -5.05 11.02 9.23
N ALA A 162 -4.16 10.49 10.08
CA ALA A 162 -2.80 10.13 9.71
C ALA A 162 -2.78 9.08 8.59
N TYR A 163 -3.57 8.02 8.70
CA TYR A 163 -3.70 7.00 7.65
C TYR A 163 -4.18 7.61 6.33
N GLN A 164 -5.26 8.39 6.35
CA GLN A 164 -5.80 9.04 5.14
C GLN A 164 -4.79 10.00 4.49
N HIS A 165 -4.03 10.73 5.31
CA HIS A 165 -2.96 11.61 4.84
C HIS A 165 -1.85 10.85 4.13
N VAL A 166 -1.34 9.75 4.71
CA VAL A 166 -0.31 8.94 4.04
C VAL A 166 -0.90 8.25 2.80
N LYS A 167 -2.15 7.81 2.86
CA LYS A 167 -2.86 7.17 1.73
C LYS A 167 -3.03 8.12 0.55
N SER A 168 -3.31 9.40 0.76
CA SER A 168 -3.42 10.37 -0.34
C SER A 168 -2.09 10.64 -1.03
N ARG A 169 -0.97 10.53 -0.29
CA ARG A 169 0.40 10.69 -0.82
C ARG A 169 0.95 9.42 -1.46
N ARG A 170 0.52 8.25 -0.98
CA ARG A 170 0.88 6.94 -1.50
C ARG A 170 -0.32 5.99 -1.41
N HIS A 171 -1.12 5.95 -2.48
CA HIS A 171 -2.40 5.24 -2.52
C HIS A 171 -2.29 3.72 -2.29
N ILE A 172 -1.11 3.12 -2.45
CA ILE A 172 -0.92 1.69 -2.23
C ILE A 172 -0.73 1.28 -0.77
N ILE A 173 -0.59 2.23 0.17
CA ILE A 173 -0.36 1.82 1.57
C ILE A 173 -1.52 0.97 2.08
N ARG A 174 -1.15 -0.04 2.85
CA ARG A 174 -2.06 -0.96 3.52
C ARG A 174 -1.30 -1.66 4.65
N PRO A 175 -1.06 -0.99 5.79
CA PRO A 175 -0.58 -1.67 7.00
C PRO A 175 -1.38 -2.94 7.27
N ASN A 176 -0.68 -4.01 7.65
CA ASN A 176 -1.35 -5.25 8.03
C ASN A 176 -2.21 -5.05 9.30
N PRO A 177 -3.23 -5.89 9.56
CA PRO A 177 -4.14 -5.70 10.69
C PRO A 177 -3.46 -5.69 12.07
N GLY A 178 -2.35 -6.42 12.24
CA GLY A 178 -1.59 -6.44 13.49
C GLY A 178 -0.88 -5.12 13.78
N PHE A 179 -0.26 -4.52 12.76
CA PHE A 179 0.32 -3.18 12.87
C PHE A 179 -0.75 -2.11 13.08
N PHE A 180 -1.92 -2.26 12.46
CA PHE A 180 -3.04 -1.36 12.70
C PHE A 180 -3.52 -1.40 14.16
N ARG A 181 -3.63 -2.59 14.76
CA ARG A 181 -3.95 -2.73 16.19
C ARG A 181 -2.92 -2.02 17.07
N GLN A 182 -1.63 -2.23 16.79
CA GLN A 182 -0.55 -1.55 17.54
C GLN A 182 -0.63 -0.02 17.37
N LEU A 183 -1.03 0.48 16.20
CA LEU A 183 -1.26 1.91 15.96
C LEU A 183 -2.47 2.45 16.72
N VAL A 184 -3.55 1.66 16.87
CA VAL A 184 -4.71 2.03 17.69
C VAL A 184 -4.28 2.18 19.15
N GLU A 185 -3.53 1.21 19.68
CA GLU A 185 -2.96 1.29 21.05
C GLU A 185 -2.04 2.51 21.21
N PHE A 186 -1.22 2.80 20.20
CA PHE A 186 -0.33 3.96 20.18
C PHE A 186 -1.08 5.30 20.21
N GLU A 187 -2.14 5.43 19.40
CA GLU A 187 -3.02 6.60 19.40
C GLU A 187 -3.67 6.79 20.78
N GLY A 188 -4.27 5.75 21.34
CA GLY A 188 -4.91 5.79 22.66
C GLY A 188 -3.95 6.23 23.76
N ARG A 189 -2.71 5.70 23.74
CA ARG A 189 -1.67 6.10 24.69
C ARG A 189 -1.26 7.58 24.57
N LEU A 190 -1.18 8.13 23.36
CA LEU A 190 -0.66 9.49 23.14
C LEU A 190 -1.72 10.59 23.10
N LEU A 191 -2.94 10.26 22.67
CA LEU A 191 -4.04 11.21 22.44
C LEU A 191 -5.23 10.98 23.39
N GLY A 192 -5.26 9.87 24.13
CA GLY A 192 -6.34 9.56 25.08
C GLY A 192 -7.64 9.06 24.44
N SER A 193 -7.66 8.87 23.12
CA SER A 193 -8.83 8.37 22.38
C SER A 193 -8.40 7.63 21.12
N ASN A 194 -9.22 6.68 20.67
CA ASN A 194 -8.99 5.92 19.44
C ASN A 194 -9.97 6.39 18.36
N SER A 195 -9.46 6.74 17.18
CA SER A 195 -10.27 7.16 16.04
C SER A 195 -10.58 6.02 15.05
N VAL A 196 -9.96 4.85 15.25
CA VAL A 196 -10.15 3.63 14.46
C VAL A 196 -10.44 2.48 15.43
N THR A 197 -11.38 1.63 15.05
CA THR A 197 -11.71 0.41 15.78
C THR A 197 -11.34 -0.82 14.96
N MET A 198 -11.00 -1.92 15.64
CA MET A 198 -10.76 -3.21 15.02
C MET A 198 -12.08 -3.99 15.00
N VAL A 199 -12.67 -4.17 13.82
CA VAL A 199 -13.97 -4.85 13.63
C VAL A 199 -13.77 -6.25 13.07
N TRP A 200 -14.59 -7.20 13.50
CA TRP A 200 -14.61 -8.54 12.92
C TRP A 200 -15.22 -8.48 11.52
N ASN A 201 -14.52 -9.01 10.52
CA ASN A 201 -15.03 -9.13 9.16
C ASN A 201 -14.88 -10.56 8.66
N ALA A 202 -16.01 -11.18 8.30
CA ALA A 202 -16.04 -12.58 7.86
C ALA A 202 -15.25 -12.81 6.57
N ALA A 203 -15.25 -11.85 5.63
CA ALA A 203 -14.52 -11.96 4.37
C ALA A 203 -13.00 -11.93 4.56
N ALA A 204 -12.54 -11.17 5.55
CA ALA A 204 -11.14 -11.12 5.93
C ALA A 204 -10.70 -12.31 6.80
N GLY A 205 -11.64 -13.11 7.32
CA GLY A 205 -11.36 -14.21 8.25
C GLY A 205 -10.75 -13.74 9.57
N GLY A 206 -11.02 -12.49 9.99
CA GLY A 206 -10.37 -11.90 11.15
C GLY A 206 -10.77 -10.45 11.44
N HIS A 207 -10.09 -9.87 12.43
CA HIS A 207 -10.27 -8.46 12.77
C HIS A 207 -9.48 -7.55 11.82
N ILE A 208 -10.15 -6.55 11.25
CA ILE A 208 -9.56 -5.53 10.38
C ILE A 208 -9.88 -4.14 10.95
N PRO A 209 -9.10 -3.09 10.63
CA PRO A 209 -9.53 -1.74 10.95
C PRO A 209 -10.84 -1.43 10.20
N ASP A 210 -11.77 -0.71 10.85
CA ASP A 210 -13.03 -0.25 10.24
C ASP A 210 -12.82 0.49 8.90
N LEU A 211 -11.66 1.13 8.72
CA LEU A 211 -11.20 1.76 7.48
C LEU A 211 -11.18 0.84 6.27
N TYR A 212 -10.98 -0.46 6.48
CA TYR A 212 -10.90 -1.44 5.39
C TYR A 212 -12.24 -2.11 5.11
N GLU A 213 -13.19 -2.04 6.03
CA GLU A 213 -14.45 -2.78 5.97
C GLU A 213 -15.23 -2.54 4.66
N PRO A 214 -15.38 -1.30 4.15
CA PRO A 214 -16.07 -1.08 2.88
C PRO A 214 -15.46 -1.84 1.69
N GLU A 215 -14.13 -1.98 1.67
CA GLU A 215 -13.41 -2.66 0.58
C GLU A 215 -13.67 -4.18 0.61
N TYR A 216 -13.74 -4.78 1.80
CA TYR A 216 -14.04 -6.20 1.97
C TYR A 216 -15.51 -6.52 1.67
N ASN A 217 -16.43 -5.68 2.13
CA ASN A 217 -17.87 -5.89 1.92
C ASN A 217 -18.26 -5.77 0.45
N ASN A 218 -17.65 -4.82 -0.28
CA ASN A 218 -17.84 -4.72 -1.71
C ASN A 218 -17.36 -5.99 -2.41
N THR A 219 -16.19 -6.53 -2.06
CA THR A 219 -15.65 -7.76 -2.66
C THR A 219 -16.58 -8.96 -2.44
N MET A 220 -17.14 -9.14 -1.24
CA MET A 220 -18.11 -10.21 -0.99
C MET A 220 -19.41 -10.00 -1.75
N SER A 221 -19.91 -8.77 -1.86
CA SER A 221 -21.12 -8.49 -2.66
C SER A 221 -20.92 -8.90 -4.13
N PHE A 222 -19.72 -8.71 -4.70
CA PHE A 222 -19.39 -9.20 -6.03
C PHE A 222 -19.31 -10.72 -6.09
N LEU A 223 -18.61 -11.36 -5.15
CA LEU A 223 -18.46 -12.82 -5.13
C LEU A 223 -19.79 -13.55 -4.91
N THR A 224 -20.66 -13.05 -4.03
CA THR A 224 -21.99 -13.64 -3.83
C THR A 224 -22.89 -13.43 -5.04
N LYS A 225 -22.80 -12.27 -5.71
CA LYS A 225 -23.64 -11.94 -6.86
C LYS A 225 -23.20 -12.63 -8.16
N TYR A 226 -21.92 -12.95 -8.30
CA TYR A 226 -21.35 -13.46 -9.57
C TYR A 226 -20.57 -14.78 -9.42
N GLY A 227 -20.39 -15.31 -8.21
CA GLY A 227 -19.58 -16.51 -7.92
C GLY A 227 -20.36 -17.81 -7.75
N HIS A 228 -21.70 -17.77 -7.71
CA HIS A 228 -22.52 -18.98 -7.84
C HIS A 228 -22.85 -19.20 -9.32
N GLY A 229 -22.13 -20.13 -9.94
CA GLY A 229 -22.47 -20.65 -11.26
C GLY A 229 -23.93 -21.11 -11.29
N HIS A 230 -24.61 -20.78 -12.39
CA HIS A 230 -25.94 -21.30 -12.71
C HIS A 230 -26.01 -22.81 -12.44
N PRO A 231 -27.09 -23.33 -11.82
CA PRO A 231 -27.34 -24.77 -11.86
C PRO A 231 -27.49 -25.17 -13.33
N GLU A 232 -26.70 -26.17 -13.75
CA GLU A 232 -26.81 -26.81 -15.05
C GLU A 232 -28.29 -27.10 -15.36
N ARG A 233 -28.78 -26.56 -16.47
CA ARG A 233 -30.06 -27.02 -17.03
C ARG A 233 -29.86 -28.48 -17.41
N SER A 234 -30.56 -29.39 -16.72
CA SER A 234 -30.63 -30.81 -17.08
C SER A 234 -30.91 -30.97 -18.59
N PRO A 235 -30.20 -31.87 -19.30
CA PRO A 235 -30.57 -32.19 -20.66
C PRO A 235 -31.94 -32.87 -20.65
N ALA A 236 -32.86 -32.33 -21.45
CA ALA A 236 -34.19 -32.89 -21.66
C ALA A 236 -34.07 -34.37 -22.11
N SER A 237 -34.85 -35.22 -21.44
CA SER A 237 -35.05 -36.63 -21.77
C SER A 237 -35.45 -36.80 -23.24
N TYR A 238 -34.62 -37.49 -24.02
CA TYR A 238 -34.97 -37.93 -25.36
C TYR A 238 -35.86 -39.18 -25.24
N SER A 239 -37.16 -39.00 -25.42
CA SER A 239 -38.13 -40.10 -25.43
C SER A 239 -37.96 -40.95 -26.69
N HIS A 240 -37.72 -42.24 -26.51
CA HIS A 240 -37.94 -43.26 -27.53
C HIS A 240 -39.37 -43.20 -28.08
N ARG A 241 -39.51 -43.15 -29.41
CA ARG A 241 -40.70 -43.64 -30.08
C ARG A 241 -40.30 -44.38 -31.36
N ARG A 242 -40.48 -45.70 -31.24
CA ARG A 242 -40.78 -46.76 -32.22
C ARG A 242 -40.03 -46.76 -33.55
#